data_AF-A0A2A2GA82-F1
#
_entry.id   AF-A0A2A2GA82-F1
#
_cell.length_a   1.000
_cell.length_b   1.000
_cell.length_c   1.000
_cell.angle_alpha   90.00
_cell.angle_beta   90.00
_cell.angle_gamma   90.00
#
_symmetry.space_group_name_H-M   'P 1'
#
loop_
_entity.id
_entity.type
_entity.pdbx_description
1 polymer ?
#
loop_
_entity_poly.entity_id
_entity_poly.type
_entity_poly.pdbx_seq_one_letter_code
_entity_poly.pdbx_strand_id
1 'polypeptide(L)'
;GYVGYDEGGQLTEKVRRRPYSVVLLDEIEKAHPDVYNILLQVFDDGRLTDGKGRVVDFTNTIIIATSNLGSDIIQRNLTKRGTREFDEAKQKSELMEVLRGHFRPEFINRIDEIIVFHSLNQSEIRQIVELQLNRVKRTALTQGVELEFDVSVVDHFGAVGFRPEFGARELRRLIRSELETELAREMLSGRIEDGDKVRVAWSADEQKVVFEKIARDTGDDSPDDPAQAGTDESREGAENKADAPTPDVPVDAKGEAPSKDDKSAG
;
A
#
# COMPACT_ATOMS: atom_id res chain seq x y z
N GLY A 1 4.43 -39.95 -13.90
CA GLY A 1 4.68 -38.56 -14.35
C GLY A 1 4.37 -37.62 -13.21
N TYR A 2 4.98 -36.45 -13.17
CA TYR A 2 4.69 -35.43 -12.16
C TYR A 2 3.44 -34.63 -12.52
N VAL A 3 2.72 -34.14 -11.50
CA VAL A 3 1.56 -33.25 -11.68
C VAL A 3 2.04 -31.93 -12.28
N GLY A 4 1.27 -31.37 -13.23
CA GLY A 4 1.57 -30.08 -13.88
C GLY A 4 2.29 -30.17 -15.23
N TYR A 5 2.46 -31.37 -15.82
CA TYR A 5 3.17 -31.57 -17.10
C TYR A 5 2.63 -30.73 -18.28
N ASP A 6 1.34 -30.37 -18.26
CA ASP A 6 0.71 -29.52 -19.28
C ASP A 6 0.80 -28.01 -18.99
N GLU A 7 0.99 -27.60 -17.74
CA GLU A 7 1.22 -26.19 -17.43
C GLU A 7 2.65 -25.77 -17.79
N GLY A 8 2.84 -24.50 -18.13
CA GLY A 8 4.17 -23.89 -18.18
C GLY A 8 4.65 -23.53 -16.77
N GLY A 9 5.94 -23.24 -16.61
CA GLY A 9 6.49 -22.83 -15.31
C GLY A 9 5.71 -21.65 -14.72
N GLN A 10 5.35 -21.73 -13.43
CA GLN A 10 4.46 -20.73 -12.82
C GLN A 10 4.99 -19.28 -12.87
N LEU A 11 6.33 -19.11 -12.93
CA LEU A 11 6.97 -17.81 -13.17
C LEU A 11 6.93 -17.44 -14.67
N THR A 12 7.38 -18.34 -15.54
CA THR A 12 7.52 -18.09 -16.97
C THR A 12 6.18 -17.81 -17.66
N GLU A 13 5.10 -18.53 -17.32
CA GLU A 13 3.76 -18.21 -17.86
C GLU A 13 3.19 -16.87 -17.36
N LYS A 14 3.52 -16.43 -16.15
CA LYS A 14 3.08 -15.13 -15.63
C LYS A 14 3.78 -13.98 -16.35
N VAL A 15 5.11 -14.03 -16.44
CA VAL A 15 5.92 -13.01 -17.13
C VAL A 15 5.64 -13.01 -18.64
N ARG A 16 5.52 -14.17 -19.29
CA ARG A 16 5.13 -14.27 -20.72
C ARG A 16 3.77 -13.63 -21.04
N ARG A 17 2.84 -13.60 -20.07
CA ARG A 17 1.52 -12.95 -20.21
C ARG A 17 1.52 -11.47 -19.79
N ARG A 18 2.51 -11.04 -19.02
CA ARG A 18 2.67 -9.67 -18.48
C ARG A 18 4.17 -9.34 -18.38
N PRO A 19 4.84 -9.00 -19.50
CA PRO A 19 6.29 -8.81 -19.52
C PRO A 19 6.73 -7.55 -18.75
N TYR A 20 5.84 -6.55 -18.65
CA TYR A 20 5.96 -5.42 -17.73
C TYR A 20 5.42 -5.85 -16.36
N SER A 21 6.32 -6.23 -15.44
CA SER A 21 5.92 -6.74 -14.13
C SER A 21 6.94 -6.45 -13.03
N VAL A 22 6.52 -6.63 -11.78
CA VAL A 22 7.41 -6.75 -10.62
C VAL A 22 7.34 -8.19 -10.12
N VAL A 23 8.49 -8.86 -10.07
CA VAL A 23 8.63 -10.22 -9.53
C VAL A 23 9.25 -10.11 -8.13
N LEU A 24 8.51 -10.54 -7.12
CA LEU A 24 8.99 -10.64 -5.74
C LEU A 24 9.49 -12.05 -5.45
N LEU A 25 10.74 -12.16 -4.98
CA LEU A 25 11.37 -13.38 -4.50
C LEU A 25 11.56 -13.23 -2.98
N ASP A 26 10.59 -13.73 -2.20
CA ASP A 26 10.59 -13.57 -0.74
C ASP A 26 11.46 -14.66 -0.06
N GLU A 27 12.27 -14.27 0.92
CA GLU A 27 13.20 -15.13 1.68
C GLU A 27 14.16 -15.95 0.80
N ILE A 28 14.83 -15.28 -0.16
CA ILE A 28 15.62 -15.93 -1.22
C ILE A 28 16.74 -16.83 -0.69
N GLU A 29 17.23 -16.62 0.54
CA GLU A 29 18.19 -17.51 1.21
C GLU A 29 17.68 -18.94 1.41
N LYS A 30 16.37 -19.15 1.45
CA LYS A 30 15.75 -20.47 1.67
C LYS A 30 15.56 -21.27 0.38
N ALA A 31 15.93 -20.72 -0.77
CA ALA A 31 15.76 -21.37 -2.06
C ALA A 31 16.77 -22.51 -2.28
N HIS A 32 16.34 -23.57 -2.97
CA HIS A 32 17.23 -24.66 -3.37
C HIS A 32 18.30 -24.15 -4.35
N PRO A 33 19.57 -24.62 -4.32
CA PRO A 33 20.63 -24.10 -5.16
C PRO A 33 20.34 -24.03 -6.67
N ASP A 34 19.51 -24.94 -7.20
CA ASP A 34 19.11 -24.93 -8.61
C ASP A 34 18.28 -23.68 -8.99
N VAL A 35 17.59 -23.07 -8.04
CA VAL A 35 16.85 -21.82 -8.24
C VAL A 35 17.82 -20.68 -8.55
N TYR A 36 18.99 -20.63 -7.89
CA TYR A 36 20.01 -19.62 -8.19
C TYR A 36 20.57 -19.80 -9.60
N ASN A 37 20.79 -21.04 -10.06
CA ASN A 37 21.23 -21.34 -11.43
C ASN A 37 20.22 -20.85 -12.48
N ILE A 38 18.92 -21.01 -12.20
CA ILE A 38 17.81 -20.52 -13.03
C ILE A 38 17.74 -18.99 -13.04
N LEU A 39 17.96 -18.34 -11.88
CA LEU A 39 17.95 -16.88 -11.76
C LEU A 39 19.18 -16.22 -12.41
N LEU A 40 20.34 -16.87 -12.38
CA LEU A 40 21.53 -16.39 -13.11
C LEU A 40 21.24 -16.25 -14.60
N GLN A 41 20.53 -17.18 -15.26
CA GLN A 41 20.14 -17.00 -16.66
C GLN A 41 19.29 -15.74 -16.87
N VAL A 42 18.36 -15.45 -15.94
CA VAL A 42 17.50 -14.26 -16.00
C VAL A 42 18.31 -12.97 -15.83
N PHE A 43 19.29 -12.95 -14.94
CA PHE A 43 20.12 -11.76 -14.69
C PHE A 43 21.21 -11.55 -15.75
N ASP A 44 21.71 -12.62 -16.37
CA ASP A 44 22.75 -12.57 -17.40
C ASP A 44 22.18 -12.24 -18.80
N ASP A 45 21.15 -12.97 -19.24
CA ASP A 45 20.59 -12.89 -20.61
C ASP A 45 19.29 -12.06 -20.69
N GLY A 46 18.75 -11.60 -19.56
CA GLY A 46 17.41 -11.02 -19.48
C GLY A 46 16.29 -12.01 -19.80
N ARG A 47 16.56 -13.33 -19.75
CA ARG A 47 15.70 -14.38 -20.32
C ARG A 47 15.71 -15.68 -19.52
N LEU A 48 14.63 -16.45 -19.65
CA LEU A 48 14.53 -17.80 -19.09
C LEU A 48 13.89 -18.77 -20.08
N THR A 49 14.51 -19.92 -20.28
CA THR A 49 13.94 -21.03 -21.05
C THR A 49 13.13 -21.95 -20.13
N ASP A 50 11.86 -22.18 -20.44
CA ASP A 50 11.03 -23.12 -19.66
C ASP A 50 11.26 -24.59 -20.04
N GLY A 51 10.72 -25.51 -19.23
CA GLY A 51 10.81 -26.97 -19.47
C GLY A 51 10.13 -27.48 -20.74
N LYS A 52 9.49 -26.60 -21.54
CA LYS A 52 8.95 -26.88 -22.87
C LYS A 52 9.78 -26.23 -23.99
N GLY A 53 10.99 -25.74 -23.66
CA GLY A 53 11.91 -25.09 -24.59
C GLY A 53 11.52 -23.65 -24.96
N ARG A 54 10.55 -23.04 -24.27
CA ARG A 54 10.01 -21.72 -24.61
C ARG A 54 10.79 -20.65 -23.87
N VAL A 55 11.46 -19.77 -24.62
CA VAL A 55 12.16 -18.60 -24.07
C VAL A 55 11.15 -17.53 -23.68
N VAL A 56 11.28 -17.01 -22.47
CA VAL A 56 10.50 -15.89 -21.93
C VAL A 56 11.45 -14.72 -21.64
N ASP A 57 11.01 -13.53 -22.02
CA ASP A 57 11.74 -12.27 -21.87
C ASP A 57 11.41 -11.60 -20.51
N PHE A 58 12.45 -11.21 -19.79
CA PHE A 58 12.42 -10.52 -18.49
C PHE A 58 12.99 -9.09 -18.58
N THR A 59 13.44 -8.62 -19.75
CA THR A 59 14.06 -7.29 -19.95
C THR A 59 13.20 -6.11 -19.46
N ASN A 60 11.88 -6.31 -19.34
CA ASN A 60 10.90 -5.32 -18.88
C ASN A 60 10.34 -5.62 -17.47
N THR A 61 10.93 -6.56 -16.74
CA THR A 61 10.48 -7.01 -15.40
C THR A 61 11.49 -6.62 -14.32
N ILE A 62 11.02 -5.90 -13.30
CA ILE A 62 11.81 -5.56 -12.12
C ILE A 62 11.77 -6.77 -11.18
N ILE A 63 12.94 -7.26 -10.76
CA ILE A 63 13.05 -8.38 -9.81
C ILE A 63 13.48 -7.82 -8.46
N ILE A 64 12.68 -8.06 -7.43
CA ILE A 64 12.95 -7.67 -6.05
C ILE A 64 13.14 -8.96 -5.25
N ALA A 65 14.32 -9.15 -4.67
CA ALA A 65 14.58 -10.23 -3.72
C ALA A 65 14.60 -9.70 -2.29
N THR A 66 13.99 -10.42 -1.35
CA THR A 66 14.11 -10.14 0.09
C THR A 66 14.99 -11.22 0.73
N SER A 67 15.70 -10.84 1.79
CA SER A 67 16.43 -11.80 2.61
C SER A 67 16.48 -11.35 4.07
N ASN A 68 16.45 -12.31 5.00
CA ASN A 68 16.61 -12.04 6.43
C ASN A 68 18.08 -12.19 6.91
N LEU A 69 19.01 -12.51 6.00
CA LEU A 69 20.43 -12.66 6.34
C LEU A 69 21.02 -11.34 6.91
N GLY A 70 21.79 -11.46 7.99
CA GLY A 70 22.39 -10.31 8.67
C GLY A 70 21.42 -9.44 9.48
N SER A 71 20.18 -9.89 9.73
CA SER A 71 19.21 -9.18 10.57
C SER A 71 19.77 -8.82 11.96
N ASP A 72 20.66 -9.63 12.52
CA ASP A 72 21.33 -9.37 13.80
C ASP A 72 22.33 -8.19 13.70
N ILE A 73 23.02 -8.01 12.56
CA ILE A 73 23.91 -6.86 12.29
C ILE A 73 23.09 -5.58 12.17
N ILE A 74 21.88 -5.67 11.61
CA ILE A 74 20.93 -4.54 11.53
C ILE A 74 20.44 -4.18 12.94
N GLN A 75 19.96 -5.16 13.72
CA GLN A 75 19.47 -4.96 15.08
C GLN A 75 20.57 -4.45 16.04
N ARG A 76 21.79 -5.02 16.01
CA ARG A 76 22.92 -4.62 16.88
C ARG A 76 23.38 -3.17 16.67
N ASN A 77 23.11 -2.58 15.50
CA ASN A 77 23.45 -1.18 15.20
C ASN A 77 22.25 -0.23 15.29
N LEU A 78 21.04 -0.71 15.60
CA LEU A 78 19.83 0.11 15.72
C LEU A 78 19.97 1.22 16.78
N THR A 79 20.52 0.90 17.95
CA THR A 79 20.75 1.87 19.04
C THR A 79 21.76 2.96 18.69
N LYS A 80 22.55 2.77 17.63
CA LYS A 80 23.51 3.76 17.12
C LYS A 80 22.93 4.62 16.00
N ARG A 81 21.86 4.20 15.31
CA ARG A 81 21.28 4.90 14.15
C ARG A 81 20.96 6.35 14.53
N GLY A 82 21.50 7.31 13.76
CA GLY A 82 21.37 8.75 14.04
C GLY A 82 22.39 9.35 15.02
N THR A 83 23.28 8.54 15.60
CA THR A 83 24.44 9.00 16.40
C THR A 83 25.72 9.07 15.55
N ARG A 84 26.77 9.70 16.10
CA ARG A 84 28.11 9.71 15.48
C ARG A 84 28.84 8.36 15.52
N GLU A 85 28.28 7.34 16.18
CA GLU A 85 28.83 5.98 16.25
C GLU A 85 28.27 5.05 15.17
N PHE A 86 27.31 5.51 14.36
CA PHE A 86 26.78 4.75 13.23
C PHE A 86 27.68 4.92 11.99
N ASP A 87 28.35 3.84 11.62
CA ASP A 87 29.12 3.72 10.38
C ASP A 87 28.35 2.81 9.41
N GLU A 88 27.66 3.44 8.46
CA GLU A 88 26.86 2.76 7.43
C GLU A 88 27.75 1.92 6.48
N ALA A 89 28.95 2.41 6.16
CA ALA A 89 29.88 1.69 5.29
C ALA A 89 30.40 0.42 5.97
N LYS A 90 30.68 0.48 7.27
CA LYS A 90 31.00 -0.70 8.09
C LYS A 90 29.82 -1.66 8.20
N GLN A 91 28.60 -1.18 8.49
CA GLN A 91 27.41 -2.03 8.51
C GLN A 91 27.21 -2.74 7.16
N LYS A 92 27.37 -2.02 6.05
CA LYS A 92 27.29 -2.60 4.70
C LYS A 92 28.40 -3.63 4.46
N SER A 93 29.62 -3.41 4.94
CA SER A 93 30.69 -4.41 4.87
C SER A 93 30.37 -5.69 5.63
N GLU A 94 29.93 -5.59 6.90
CA GLU A 94 29.53 -6.73 7.72
C GLU A 94 28.38 -7.52 7.07
N LEU A 95 27.40 -6.84 6.46
CA LEU A 95 26.32 -7.48 5.70
C LEU A 95 26.83 -8.17 4.42
N MET A 96 27.75 -7.56 3.68
CA MET A 96 28.34 -8.16 2.48
C MET A 96 29.19 -9.40 2.78
N GLU A 97 29.78 -9.51 3.98
CA GLU A 97 30.46 -10.72 4.44
C GLU A 97 29.47 -11.87 4.68
N VAL A 98 28.35 -11.60 5.37
CA VAL A 98 27.29 -12.60 5.58
C VAL A 98 26.67 -13.05 4.24
N LEU A 99 26.38 -12.11 3.33
CA LEU A 99 25.85 -12.43 2.01
C LEU A 99 26.81 -13.30 1.20
N ARG A 100 28.12 -13.03 1.20
CA ARG A 100 29.15 -13.85 0.54
C ARG A 100 29.38 -15.21 1.21
N GLY A 101 29.04 -15.35 2.49
CA GLY A 101 29.05 -16.62 3.19
C GLY A 101 27.90 -17.55 2.79
N HIS A 102 26.83 -17.01 2.21
CA HIS A 102 25.63 -17.77 1.82
C HIS A 102 25.45 -17.88 0.30
N PHE A 103 25.48 -16.74 -0.40
CA PHE A 103 25.35 -16.68 -1.85
C PHE A 103 26.72 -16.66 -2.52
N ARG A 104 26.80 -17.33 -3.67
CA ARG A 104 28.02 -17.41 -4.47
C ARG A 104 28.34 -16.03 -5.07
N PRO A 105 29.63 -15.64 -5.24
CA PRO A 105 30.00 -14.33 -5.77
C PRO A 105 29.35 -14.00 -7.12
N GLU A 106 29.19 -14.98 -8.01
CA GLU A 106 28.51 -14.84 -9.29
C GLU A 106 27.05 -14.37 -9.16
N PHE A 107 26.31 -14.78 -8.13
CA PHE A 107 24.94 -14.33 -7.88
C PHE A 107 24.93 -12.89 -7.33
N ILE A 108 25.82 -12.57 -6.39
CA ILE A 108 25.93 -11.24 -5.79
C ILE A 108 26.34 -10.19 -6.82
N ASN A 109 27.27 -10.54 -7.72
CA ASN A 109 27.76 -9.67 -8.78
C ASN A 109 26.72 -9.39 -9.91
N ARG A 110 25.52 -9.95 -9.81
CA ARG A 110 24.37 -9.70 -10.70
C ARG A 110 23.23 -8.91 -10.04
N ILE A 111 23.40 -8.48 -8.80
CA ILE A 111 22.45 -7.60 -8.11
C ILE A 111 22.89 -6.15 -8.31
N ASP A 112 22.08 -5.34 -9.01
CA ASP A 112 22.40 -3.94 -9.29
C ASP A 112 22.54 -3.09 -8.00
N GLU A 113 21.63 -3.28 -7.05
CA GLU A 113 21.63 -2.56 -5.77
C GLU A 113 21.16 -3.45 -4.60
N ILE A 114 21.87 -3.35 -3.48
CA ILE A 114 21.53 -4.01 -2.21
C ILE A 114 21.07 -2.92 -1.22
N ILE A 115 19.75 -2.89 -0.99
CA ILE A 115 19.07 -1.93 -0.10
C ILE A 115 18.98 -2.52 1.31
N VAL A 116 19.49 -1.79 2.32
CA VAL A 116 19.45 -2.20 3.73
C VAL A 116 18.20 -1.61 4.40
N PHE A 117 17.28 -2.47 4.83
CA PHE A 117 16.09 -2.03 5.57
C PHE A 117 16.42 -1.86 7.07
N HIS A 118 16.63 -0.62 7.50
CA HIS A 118 16.86 -0.30 8.91
C HIS A 118 15.58 -0.48 9.76
N SER A 119 15.74 -0.91 11.01
CA SER A 119 14.60 -1.08 11.93
C SER A 119 13.98 0.26 12.34
N LEU A 120 12.66 0.29 12.45
CA LEU A 120 11.88 1.51 12.67
C LEU A 120 12.12 2.13 14.06
N ASN A 121 12.21 3.46 14.12
CA ASN A 121 12.23 4.23 15.36
C ASN A 121 10.80 4.55 15.84
N GLN A 122 10.67 5.18 17.02
CA GLN A 122 9.37 5.39 17.65
C GLN A 122 8.44 6.36 16.87
N SER A 123 8.99 7.38 16.20
CA SER A 123 8.17 8.31 15.39
C SER A 123 7.82 7.72 14.02
N GLU A 124 8.71 6.94 13.41
CA GLU A 124 8.42 6.12 12.23
C GLU A 124 7.29 5.11 12.53
N ILE A 125 7.31 4.44 13.70
CA ILE A 125 6.22 3.55 14.13
C ILE A 125 4.93 4.32 14.38
N ARG A 126 4.97 5.51 15.01
CA ARG A 126 3.78 6.36 15.19
C ARG A 126 3.09 6.69 13.86
N GLN A 127 3.86 7.11 12.86
CA GLN A 127 3.33 7.38 11.51
C GLN A 127 2.70 6.12 10.89
N ILE A 128 3.26 4.94 11.14
CA ILE A 128 2.68 3.67 10.67
C ILE A 128 1.37 3.34 11.42
N VAL A 129 1.27 3.62 12.73
CA VAL A 129 0.00 3.52 13.49
C VAL A 129 -1.06 4.40 12.84
N GLU A 130 -0.76 5.68 12.63
CA GLU A 130 -1.64 6.65 11.99
C GLU A 130 -2.08 6.19 10.59
N LEU A 131 -1.18 5.58 9.80
CA LEU A 131 -1.49 4.99 8.49
C LEU A 131 -2.38 3.74 8.56
N GLN A 132 -2.27 2.90 9.60
CA GLN A 132 -3.20 1.77 9.81
C GLN A 132 -4.57 2.25 10.30
N LEU A 133 -4.62 3.17 11.27
CA LEU A 133 -5.88 3.75 11.76
C LEU A 133 -6.63 4.46 10.62
N ASN A 134 -5.93 5.20 9.75
CA ASN A 134 -6.51 5.77 8.53
C ASN A 134 -6.93 4.73 7.47
N ARG A 135 -6.56 3.45 7.60
CA ARG A 135 -7.20 2.36 6.83
C ARG A 135 -8.51 1.95 7.49
N VAL A 136 -8.54 1.78 8.82
CA VAL A 136 -9.76 1.45 9.56
C VAL A 136 -10.84 2.52 9.39
N LYS A 137 -10.52 3.83 9.50
CA LYS A 137 -11.49 4.92 9.24
C LYS A 137 -12.12 4.81 7.84
N ARG A 138 -11.33 4.45 6.81
CA ARG A 138 -11.86 4.26 5.45
C ARG A 138 -12.76 3.03 5.33
N THR A 139 -12.39 1.91 5.96
CA THR A 139 -13.23 0.70 5.97
C THR A 139 -14.55 0.94 6.71
N ALA A 140 -14.51 1.58 7.88
CA ALA A 140 -15.70 1.94 8.66
C ALA A 140 -16.61 2.92 7.90
N LEU A 141 -16.03 3.90 7.20
CA LEU A 141 -16.79 4.84 6.37
C LEU A 141 -17.49 4.15 5.18
N THR A 142 -16.91 3.09 4.61
CA THR A 142 -17.62 2.25 3.61
C THR A 142 -18.74 1.39 4.21
N GLN A 143 -18.90 1.38 5.53
CA GLN A 143 -20.02 0.82 6.28
C GLN A 143 -20.84 1.90 7.01
N GLY A 144 -20.71 3.17 6.59
CA GLY A 144 -21.52 4.28 7.09
C GLY A 144 -21.04 4.95 8.38
N VAL A 145 -20.02 4.41 9.05
CA VAL A 145 -19.54 4.90 10.36
C VAL A 145 -18.33 5.82 10.19
N GLU A 146 -18.43 7.07 10.66
CA GLU A 146 -17.29 7.99 10.66
C GLU A 146 -16.49 7.89 11.97
N LEU A 147 -15.25 7.38 11.91
CA LEU A 147 -14.37 7.28 13.07
C LEU A 147 -13.49 8.52 13.27
N GLU A 148 -13.32 8.99 14.50
CA GLU A 148 -12.27 9.93 14.90
C GLU A 148 -11.40 9.29 15.99
N PHE A 149 -10.09 9.15 15.73
CA PHE A 149 -9.16 8.59 16.70
C PHE A 149 -8.60 9.68 17.60
N ASP A 150 -8.73 9.48 18.91
CA ASP A 150 -8.03 10.29 19.89
C ASP A 150 -6.52 9.95 19.93
N VAL A 151 -5.72 10.92 20.40
CA VAL A 151 -4.27 10.78 20.57
C VAL A 151 -3.90 9.58 21.44
N SER A 152 -4.70 9.25 22.46
CA SER A 152 -4.48 8.08 23.33
C SER A 152 -4.38 6.75 22.58
N VAL A 153 -5.14 6.55 21.50
CA VAL A 153 -5.08 5.33 20.67
C VAL A 153 -3.79 5.27 19.85
N VAL A 154 -3.38 6.42 19.31
CA VAL A 154 -2.15 6.54 18.54
C VAL A 154 -0.92 6.31 19.44
N ASP A 155 -0.95 6.88 20.64
CA ASP A 155 0.09 6.73 21.65
C ASP A 155 0.17 5.30 22.18
N HIS A 156 -0.97 4.67 22.49
CA HIS A 156 -1.04 3.28 22.93
C HIS A 156 -0.44 2.32 21.89
N PHE A 157 -0.97 2.32 20.67
CA PHE A 157 -0.46 1.42 19.62
C PHE A 157 0.97 1.79 19.19
N GLY A 158 1.38 3.06 19.32
CA GLY A 158 2.76 3.49 19.13
C GLY A 158 3.72 2.90 20.16
N ALA A 159 3.30 2.85 21.44
CA ALA A 159 4.09 2.27 22.53
C ALA A 159 4.13 0.73 22.45
N VAL A 160 2.97 0.06 22.32
CA VAL A 160 2.92 -1.42 22.27
C VAL A 160 3.49 -1.97 20.97
N GLY A 161 3.33 -1.24 19.86
CA GLY A 161 3.92 -1.55 18.56
C GLY A 161 5.44 -1.33 18.49
N PHE A 162 6.04 -0.59 19.43
CA PHE A 162 7.49 -0.40 19.51
C PHE A 162 8.20 -1.63 20.12
N ARG A 163 8.17 -2.74 19.39
CA ARG A 163 9.02 -3.92 19.63
C ARG A 163 9.96 -4.14 18.44
N PRO A 164 11.23 -3.70 18.51
CA PRO A 164 12.17 -3.74 17.39
C PRO A 164 12.36 -5.12 16.74
N GLU A 165 12.17 -6.19 17.50
CA GLU A 165 12.30 -7.58 17.09
C GLU A 165 11.20 -8.06 16.12
N PHE A 166 9.98 -7.50 16.21
CA PHE A 166 8.79 -8.00 15.51
C PHE A 166 8.27 -7.05 14.41
N GLY A 167 8.65 -5.78 14.48
CA GLY A 167 8.30 -4.75 13.49
C GLY A 167 6.79 -4.52 13.32
N ALA A 168 6.42 -3.85 12.22
CA ALA A 168 5.03 -3.44 11.97
C ALA A 168 4.04 -4.59 11.67
N ARG A 169 4.48 -5.86 11.62
CA ARG A 169 3.61 -7.03 11.40
C ARG A 169 2.69 -7.26 12.61
N GLU A 170 3.24 -7.27 13.83
CA GLU A 170 2.42 -7.43 15.04
C GLU A 170 1.55 -6.20 15.33
N LEU A 171 2.00 -4.99 14.99
CA LEU A 171 1.16 -3.78 15.09
C LEU A 171 -0.15 -3.90 14.28
N ARG A 172 -0.08 -4.41 13.04
CA ARG A 172 -1.29 -4.63 12.23
C ARG A 172 -2.21 -5.70 12.83
N ARG A 173 -1.62 -6.74 13.44
CA ARG A 173 -2.37 -7.78 14.16
C ARG A 173 -3.09 -7.21 15.38
N LEU A 174 -2.40 -6.37 16.15
CA LEU A 174 -2.87 -5.72 17.37
C LEU A 174 -4.07 -4.82 17.11
N ILE A 175 -3.96 -3.89 16.15
CA ILE A 175 -5.08 -3.02 15.71
C ILE A 175 -6.28 -3.86 15.25
N ARG A 176 -6.04 -4.99 14.56
CA ARG A 176 -7.13 -5.90 14.16
C ARG A 176 -7.80 -6.60 15.35
N SER A 177 -7.03 -7.08 16.33
CA SER A 177 -7.59 -7.80 17.49
C SER A 177 -8.26 -6.89 18.51
N GLU A 178 -7.78 -5.66 18.69
CA GLU A 178 -8.20 -4.77 19.79
C GLU A 178 -9.08 -3.60 19.34
N LEU A 179 -9.04 -3.23 18.05
CA LEU A 179 -9.83 -2.11 17.50
C LEU A 179 -10.82 -2.58 16.42
N GLU A 180 -10.37 -3.26 15.35
CA GLU A 180 -11.30 -3.73 14.29
C GLU A 180 -12.31 -4.76 14.84
N THR A 181 -11.87 -5.64 15.74
CA THR A 181 -12.72 -6.69 16.33
C THR A 181 -13.72 -6.13 17.34
N GLU A 182 -13.35 -5.16 18.17
CA GLU A 182 -14.27 -4.55 19.13
C GLU A 182 -15.27 -3.62 18.42
N LEU A 183 -14.82 -2.83 17.44
CA LEU A 183 -15.72 -2.03 16.56
C LEU A 183 -16.79 -2.92 15.91
N ALA A 184 -16.40 -4.08 15.39
CA ALA A 184 -17.35 -5.03 14.81
C ALA A 184 -18.36 -5.59 15.84
N ARG A 185 -17.98 -5.75 17.12
CA ARG A 185 -18.92 -6.15 18.19
C ARG A 185 -19.87 -5.02 18.56
N GLU A 186 -19.38 -3.79 18.68
CA GLU A 186 -20.22 -2.62 18.94
C GLU A 186 -21.30 -2.48 17.85
N MET A 187 -20.90 -2.57 16.57
CA MET A 187 -21.80 -2.54 15.42
C MET A 187 -22.79 -3.70 15.41
N LEU A 188 -22.33 -4.95 15.60
CA LEU A 188 -23.21 -6.12 15.68
C LEU A 188 -24.18 -6.10 16.88
N SER A 189 -23.91 -5.26 17.89
CA SER A 189 -24.77 -5.11 19.07
C SER A 189 -25.75 -3.92 18.99
N GLY A 190 -25.74 -3.15 17.90
CA GLY A 190 -26.55 -1.93 17.75
C GLY A 190 -26.07 -0.75 18.61
N ARG A 191 -24.87 -0.82 19.21
CA ARG A 191 -24.27 0.31 19.94
C ARG A 191 -23.59 1.31 19.00
N ILE A 192 -23.26 0.88 17.78
CA ILE A 192 -22.85 1.74 16.65
C ILE A 192 -23.69 1.32 15.44
N GLU A 193 -24.21 2.29 14.69
CA GLU A 193 -25.14 2.12 13.58
C GLU A 193 -24.73 2.97 12.36
N ASP A 194 -25.38 2.76 11.22
CA ASP A 194 -25.12 3.51 9.97
C ASP A 194 -25.36 5.01 10.17
N GLY A 195 -24.39 5.83 9.74
CA GLY A 195 -24.40 7.27 9.90
C GLY A 195 -23.88 7.79 11.25
N ASP A 196 -23.50 6.93 12.20
CA ASP A 196 -22.86 7.39 13.43
C ASP A 196 -21.50 8.05 13.18
N LYS A 197 -21.19 9.07 14.00
CA LYS A 197 -19.84 9.60 14.17
C LYS A 197 -19.33 9.16 15.54
N VAL A 198 -18.17 8.51 15.58
CA VAL A 198 -17.67 7.81 16.77
C VAL A 198 -16.24 8.24 17.09
N ARG A 199 -16.03 8.78 18.29
CA ARG A 199 -14.70 8.94 18.87
C ARG A 199 -14.19 7.59 19.36
N VAL A 200 -12.95 7.27 19.03
CA VAL A 200 -12.26 6.05 19.42
C VAL A 200 -11.08 6.44 20.29
N ALA A 201 -11.10 6.06 21.57
CA ALA A 201 -10.10 6.41 22.57
C ALA A 201 -9.49 5.15 23.23
N TRP A 202 -8.34 5.27 23.90
CA TRP A 202 -7.79 4.19 24.72
C TRP A 202 -8.10 4.44 26.20
N SER A 203 -8.84 3.52 26.82
CA SER A 203 -9.12 3.55 28.26
C SER A 203 -7.96 2.90 29.03
N ALA A 204 -7.21 3.71 29.78
CA ALA A 204 -6.13 3.23 30.63
C ALA A 204 -6.64 2.42 31.84
N ASP A 205 -7.83 2.73 32.35
CA ASP A 205 -8.42 2.03 33.49
C ASP A 205 -9.01 0.67 33.08
N GLU A 206 -9.64 0.59 31.90
CA GLU A 206 -10.23 -0.65 31.39
C GLU A 206 -9.26 -1.49 30.52
N GLN A 207 -8.07 -0.95 30.22
CA GLN A 207 -7.05 -1.56 29.34
C GLN A 207 -7.61 -2.03 27.99
N LYS A 208 -8.42 -1.18 27.35
CA LYS A 208 -9.08 -1.49 26.07
C LYS A 208 -9.34 -0.23 25.23
N VAL A 209 -9.61 -0.44 23.94
CA VAL A 209 -10.20 0.58 23.07
C VAL A 209 -11.66 0.81 23.45
N VAL A 210 -12.07 2.08 23.56
CA VAL A 210 -13.44 2.50 23.86
C VAL A 210 -14.01 3.37 22.74
N PHE A 211 -15.33 3.31 22.57
CA PHE A 211 -16.08 3.97 21.51
C PHE A 211 -17.14 4.88 22.12
N GLU A 212 -17.12 6.16 21.75
CA GLU A 212 -18.06 7.19 22.21
C GLU A 212 -18.77 7.78 20.99
N LYS A 213 -20.10 7.71 20.93
CA LYS A 213 -20.86 8.41 19.89
C LYS A 213 -20.70 9.92 20.09
N ILE A 214 -20.15 10.60 19.09
CA ILE A 214 -20.19 12.06 19.02
C ILE A 214 -21.61 12.42 18.58
N ALA A 215 -22.37 13.07 19.46
CA ALA A 215 -23.67 13.63 19.08
C ALA A 215 -23.50 14.56 17.87
N ARG A 216 -24.33 14.39 16.84
CA ARG A 216 -24.39 15.36 15.75
C ARG A 216 -24.89 16.67 16.34
N ASP A 217 -24.11 17.73 16.18
CA ASP A 217 -24.54 19.08 16.54
C ASP A 217 -25.65 19.50 15.56
N THR A 218 -26.91 19.39 15.99
CA THR A 218 -28.09 19.72 15.17
C THR A 218 -28.29 21.23 15.15
N GLY A 219 -27.36 21.93 14.51
CA GLY A 219 -27.37 23.38 14.28
C GLY A 219 -28.41 23.81 13.25
N ASP A 220 -29.68 23.45 13.47
CA ASP A 220 -30.84 24.04 12.81
C ASP A 220 -31.98 24.15 13.83
N ASP A 221 -31.80 25.08 14.79
CA ASP A 221 -32.83 25.52 15.72
C ASP A 221 -33.27 26.94 15.31
N SER A 222 -33.84 27.01 14.10
CA SER A 222 -34.44 28.21 13.52
C SER A 222 -35.90 28.30 14.01
N PRO A 223 -36.27 29.22 14.94
CA PRO A 223 -37.60 29.22 15.51
C PRO A 223 -38.67 29.60 14.48
N ASP A 224 -39.79 28.87 14.44
CA ASP A 224 -40.97 29.25 13.67
C ASP A 224 -41.43 30.68 14.03
N ASP A 225 -41.64 31.53 13.02
CA ASP A 225 -42.22 32.87 13.16
C ASP A 225 -43.70 32.85 12.70
N PRO A 226 -44.69 32.77 13.61
CA PRO A 226 -46.07 32.56 13.25
C PRO A 226 -46.81 33.85 12.89
N ALA A 227 -47.45 33.81 11.72
CA ALA A 227 -48.54 34.66 11.27
C ALA A 227 -48.22 36.12 10.85
N GLN A 228 -48.35 36.35 9.54
CA GLN A 228 -49.40 37.24 9.08
C GLN A 228 -50.03 36.72 7.78
N ALA A 229 -51.37 36.77 7.69
CA ALA A 229 -52.14 36.31 6.55
C ALA A 229 -53.13 37.40 6.12
N GLY A 230 -53.24 37.65 4.81
CA GLY A 230 -54.20 38.60 4.25
C GLY A 230 -53.98 38.93 2.77
N THR A 231 -54.90 38.45 1.92
CA THR A 231 -55.71 39.23 0.94
C THR A 231 -55.01 40.25 0.00
N ASP A 232 -55.27 40.29 -1.31
CA ASP A 232 -56.13 39.44 -2.17
C ASP A 232 -55.88 39.69 -3.69
N GLU A 233 -56.56 38.92 -4.54
CA GLU A 233 -56.97 39.20 -5.94
C GLU A 233 -55.96 39.62 -7.05
N SER A 234 -55.75 38.67 -7.97
CA SER A 234 -56.10 38.78 -9.41
C SER A 234 -55.43 39.83 -10.33
N ARG A 235 -54.67 39.35 -11.34
CA ARG A 235 -55.08 39.47 -12.77
C ARG A 235 -54.31 38.58 -13.76
N GLU A 236 -54.90 38.43 -14.95
CA GLU A 236 -54.46 37.55 -16.05
C GLU A 236 -53.39 38.21 -16.96
N GLY A 237 -52.72 37.40 -17.80
CA GLY A 237 -52.44 37.85 -19.18
C GLY A 237 -51.17 37.36 -19.88
N ALA A 238 -51.34 37.08 -21.18
CA ALA A 238 -50.33 37.12 -22.25
C ALA A 238 -49.19 36.07 -22.27
N GLU A 239 -49.45 35.07 -23.09
CA GLU A 239 -48.53 34.17 -23.80
C GLU A 239 -47.23 34.78 -24.41
N ASN A 240 -46.29 33.87 -24.71
CA ASN A 240 -45.80 33.54 -26.07
C ASN A 240 -44.30 33.72 -26.43
N LYS A 241 -43.80 32.67 -27.11
CA LYS A 241 -42.66 32.58 -28.06
C LYS A 241 -41.19 32.72 -27.62
N ALA A 242 -40.48 31.62 -27.89
CA ALA A 242 -39.16 31.56 -28.56
C ALA A 242 -37.91 32.05 -27.77
N ASP A 243 -36.70 31.62 -28.12
CA ASP A 243 -36.29 30.75 -29.23
C ASP A 243 -35.18 29.77 -28.81
N ALA A 244 -34.96 28.72 -29.61
CA ALA A 244 -33.85 27.79 -29.43
C ALA A 244 -33.33 27.26 -30.76
N PRO A 245 -32.02 27.43 -31.03
CA PRO A 245 -31.30 26.50 -31.89
C PRO A 245 -30.04 25.92 -31.22
N THR A 246 -29.91 24.61 -31.31
CA THR A 246 -28.63 23.88 -31.34
C THR A 246 -28.35 23.49 -32.81
N PRO A 247 -27.28 22.74 -33.12
CA PRO A 247 -25.86 23.09 -32.98
C PRO A 247 -25.13 23.05 -34.35
N ASP A 248 -23.94 23.63 -34.47
CA ASP A 248 -23.16 23.62 -35.72
C ASP A 248 -21.76 22.98 -35.59
N VAL A 249 -21.52 21.96 -36.43
CA VAL A 249 -20.27 21.23 -36.72
C VAL A 249 -20.48 20.61 -38.12
N PRO A 250 -19.65 20.88 -39.17
CA PRO A 250 -18.58 19.91 -39.53
C PRO A 250 -17.40 20.39 -40.42
N VAL A 251 -16.34 19.53 -40.50
CA VAL A 251 -15.25 19.40 -41.53
C VAL A 251 -14.37 20.63 -41.87
N ASP A 252 -13.18 20.60 -42.50
CA ASP A 252 -12.24 19.57 -43.04
C ASP A 252 -10.78 20.16 -42.96
N ALA A 253 -9.61 19.56 -43.31
CA ALA A 253 -9.21 18.26 -43.86
C ALA A 253 -7.69 18.01 -43.61
N LYS A 254 -7.24 16.73 -43.60
CA LYS A 254 -5.84 16.23 -43.85
C LYS A 254 -4.74 16.67 -42.85
N GLY A 255 -3.63 15.95 -42.65
CA GLY A 255 -3.28 14.56 -43.00
C GLY A 255 -2.04 14.38 -43.90
N GLU A 256 -0.86 14.13 -43.32
CA GLU A 256 0.26 13.45 -43.99
C GLU A 256 1.34 12.92 -43.00
N ALA A 257 2.10 11.89 -43.42
CA ALA A 257 3.26 11.29 -42.75
C ALA A 257 3.98 10.32 -43.72
N PRO A 258 5.13 9.73 -43.39
CA PRO A 258 6.38 10.33 -42.90
C PRO A 258 7.54 10.13 -43.90
N SER A 259 8.63 10.89 -43.80
CA SER A 259 9.86 10.66 -44.60
C SER A 259 10.88 9.76 -43.88
N LYS A 260 11.61 8.96 -44.65
CA LYS A 260 12.74 8.12 -44.24
C LYS A 260 14.07 8.67 -44.75
N ASP A 261 15.15 8.01 -44.32
CA ASP A 261 16.51 8.01 -44.90
C ASP A 261 17.32 9.33 -44.69
N ASP A 262 18.66 9.34 -44.71
CA ASP A 262 19.60 8.28 -45.11
C ASP A 262 20.83 8.11 -44.17
N LYS A 263 21.67 7.10 -44.48
CA LYS A 263 22.88 6.64 -43.77
C LYS A 263 24.01 7.70 -43.76
N SER A 264 24.99 7.56 -42.84
CA SER A 264 26.30 6.95 -43.17
C SER A 264 27.41 7.16 -42.11
N ALA A 265 28.37 6.22 -42.12
CA ALA A 265 29.79 6.30 -41.71
C ALA A 265 30.21 7.05 -40.42
N GLY A 266 30.85 6.30 -39.52
CA GLY A 266 31.51 6.77 -38.29
C GLY A 266 32.13 5.59 -37.55
#